data_AF-A0A2H0QG11-F1
#
_entry.id   AF-A0A2H0QG11-F1
#
_cell.length_a   1.000
_cell.length_b   1.000
_cell.length_c   1.000
_cell.angle_alpha   90.00
_cell.angle_beta   90.00
_cell.angle_gamma   90.00
#
_symmetry.space_group_name_H-M   'P 1'
#
loop_
_entity.id
_entity.type
_entity.pdbx_description
1 polymer ?
#
loop_
_entity_poly.entity_id
_entity_poly.type
_entity_poly.pdbx_seq_one_letter_code
_entity_poly.pdbx_strand_id
1 'polypeptide(L)'
;MPKLITLNSGKKTASGKPRKKVVYDLAEEAELRKIGKGIARLIMDSQISIERFAYENELGKGHLSRIIRGQADIKYCTLRTISKGLGFKNVASFLEAVL
;
A
#
# COMPACT_ATOMS: atom_id res chain seq x y z
N MET A 1 10.30 14.00 2.17
CA MET A 1 10.85 13.02 3.14
C MET A 1 9.79 12.76 4.20
N PRO A 2 9.39 11.50 4.42
CA PRO A 2 8.33 11.15 5.36
C PRO A 2 8.71 11.54 6.79
N LYS A 3 7.80 12.23 7.49
CA LYS A 3 7.99 12.64 8.89
C LYS A 3 7.24 11.70 9.82
N LEU A 4 7.94 11.19 10.85
CA LEU A 4 7.31 10.45 11.94
C LEU A 4 6.65 11.45 12.90
N ILE A 5 5.31 11.41 12.98
CA ILE A 5 4.54 12.24 13.91
C ILE A 5 3.95 11.37 15.01
N THR A 6 4.04 11.86 16.25
CA THR A 6 3.42 11.24 17.42
C THR A 6 1.93 11.61 17.46
N LEU A 7 1.03 10.62 17.45
CA LEU A 7 -0.40 10.86 17.58
C LEU A 7 -0.75 11.09 19.05
N ASN A 8 -1.24 12.30 19.37
CA ASN A 8 -1.93 12.61 20.63
C ASN A 8 -3.38 12.09 20.65
N SER A 9 -3.64 10.96 20.00
CA SER A 9 -4.88 10.22 20.22
C SER A 9 -4.73 9.50 21.56
N GLY A 10 -5.61 9.70 22.55
CA GLY A 10 -5.54 9.05 23.87
C GLY A 10 -5.44 7.51 23.90
N LYS A 11 -5.39 6.85 22.73
CA LYS A 11 -5.06 5.45 22.51
C LYS A 11 -3.54 5.21 22.59
N LYS A 12 -3.10 4.74 23.75
CA LYS A 12 -1.73 4.24 23.99
C LYS A 12 -1.51 2.87 23.33
N THR A 13 -0.26 2.48 23.08
CA THR A 13 0.10 1.07 22.79
C THR A 13 -0.12 0.21 24.04
N ALA A 14 -0.08 -1.12 23.92
CA ALA A 14 -0.12 -2.03 25.08
C ALA A 14 0.96 -1.71 26.14
N SER A 15 2.05 -1.08 25.71
CA SER A 15 3.15 -0.57 26.55
C SER A 15 3.01 0.89 27.00
N GLY A 16 1.83 1.51 26.82
CA GLY A 16 1.59 2.89 27.28
C GLY A 16 2.17 3.99 26.39
N LYS A 17 2.93 3.66 25.33
CA LYS A 17 3.60 4.64 24.45
C LYS A 17 2.63 5.25 23.45
N PRO A 18 2.79 6.52 23.08
CA PRO A 18 1.97 7.15 22.04
C PRO A 18 2.26 6.51 20.68
N ARG A 19 1.20 6.30 19.89
CA ARG A 19 1.32 5.70 18.56
C ARG A 19 2.01 6.68 17.62
N LYS A 20 3.08 6.24 16.94
CA LYS A 20 3.72 7.01 15.87
C LYS A 20 3.05 6.70 14.54
N LYS A 21 2.78 7.72 13.74
CA LYS A 21 2.29 7.61 12.36
C LYS A 21 3.29 8.27 11.44
N VAL A 22 3.60 7.59 10.33
CA VAL A 22 4.35 8.19 9.24
C VAL A 22 3.41 9.14 8.50
N VAL A 23 3.84 10.39 8.33
CA VAL A 23 3.11 11.43 7.62
C VAL A 23 3.93 11.82 6.40
N TYR A 24 3.30 11.67 5.24
CA TYR A 24 3.84 12.05 3.94
C TYR A 24 3.45 13.50 3.67
N ASP A 25 4.26 14.20 2.88
CA ASP A 25 3.83 15.49 2.35
C ASP A 25 2.77 15.31 1.25
N LEU A 26 2.15 16.42 0.83
CA LEU A 26 1.05 16.39 -0.15
C LEU A 26 1.49 15.82 -1.51
N ALA A 27 2.74 16.04 -1.92
CA ALA A 27 3.28 15.55 -3.18
C ALA A 27 3.53 14.03 -3.10
N GLU A 28 4.15 13.58 -2.02
CA GLU A 28 4.35 12.16 -1.72
C GLU A 28 3.02 11.40 -1.64
N GLU A 29 1.99 11.97 -0.98
CA GLU A 29 0.67 11.34 -0.91
C GLU A 29 0.00 11.25 -2.29
N ALA A 30 0.19 12.26 -3.15
CA ALA A 30 -0.33 12.24 -4.51
C ALA A 30 0.30 11.12 -5.35
N GLU A 31 1.62 10.94 -5.26
CA GLU A 31 2.35 9.85 -5.93
C GLU A 31 1.92 8.47 -5.41
N LEU A 32 1.86 8.29 -4.08
CA LEU A 32 1.39 7.04 -3.47
C LEU A 32 -0.04 6.70 -3.89
N ARG A 33 -0.90 7.71 -4.02
CA ARG A 33 -2.28 7.53 -4.48
C ARG A 33 -2.35 7.20 -5.96
N LYS A 34 -1.46 7.75 -6.79
CA LYS A 34 -1.34 7.40 -8.22
C LYS A 34 -1.01 5.92 -8.37
N ILE A 35 0.04 5.47 -7.68
CA ILE A 35 0.46 4.06 -7.65
C ILE A 35 -0.69 3.17 -7.12
N GLY A 36 -1.30 3.56 -6.00
CA GLY A 36 -2.40 2.83 -5.39
C GLY A 36 -3.62 2.65 -6.31
N LYS A 37 -3.95 3.68 -7.10
CA LYS A 37 -5.01 3.61 -8.12
C LYS A 37 -4.66 2.67 -9.26
N GLY A 38 -3.41 2.72 -9.76
CA GLY A 38 -2.96 1.80 -10.82
C GLY A 38 -3.02 0.34 -10.37
N ILE A 39 -2.61 0.05 -9.13
CA ILE A 39 -2.74 -1.28 -8.52
C ILE A 39 -4.21 -1.72 -8.46
N ALA A 40 -5.10 -0.84 -7.96
CA ALA A 40 -6.51 -1.17 -7.83
C ALA A 40 -7.15 -1.47 -9.20
N ARG A 41 -6.81 -0.69 -10.23
CA ARG A 41 -7.25 -0.90 -11.61
C ARG A 41 -6.82 -2.29 -12.10
N LEU A 42 -5.53 -2.64 -12.00
CA LEU A 42 -5.02 -3.93 -12.47
C LEU A 42 -5.68 -5.13 -11.75
N ILE A 43 -5.98 -5.00 -10.46
CA ILE A 43 -6.71 -6.02 -9.70
C ILE A 43 -8.15 -6.16 -10.23
N MET A 44 -8.83 -5.04 -10.48
CA MET A 44 -10.20 -5.04 -11.03
C MET A 44 -10.25 -5.62 -12.44
N ASP A 45 -9.26 -5.30 -13.29
CA ASP A 45 -9.15 -5.84 -14.65
C ASP A 45 -8.98 -7.37 -14.62
N SER A 46 -8.38 -7.89 -13.55
CA SER A 46 -8.25 -9.33 -13.30
C SER A 46 -9.56 -10.00 -12.80
N GLN A 47 -10.68 -9.26 -12.75
CA GLN A 47 -12.02 -9.74 -12.36
C GLN A 47 -12.09 -10.35 -10.95
N ILE A 48 -11.20 -9.94 -10.05
CA ILE A 48 -11.17 -10.37 -8.65
C ILE A 48 -11.30 -9.18 -7.71
N SER A 49 -11.91 -9.39 -6.55
CA SER A 49 -11.97 -8.35 -5.52
C SER A 49 -10.59 -8.12 -4.90
N ILE A 50 -10.33 -6.91 -4.42
CA ILE A 50 -9.11 -6.57 -3.66
C ILE A 50 -8.92 -7.52 -2.47
N GLU A 51 -10.01 -7.94 -1.85
CA GLU A 51 -10.02 -8.84 -0.69
C GLU A 51 -9.60 -10.25 -1.06
N ARG A 52 -10.15 -10.76 -2.17
CA ARG A 52 -9.78 -12.06 -2.72
C ARG A 52 -8.33 -12.06 -3.18
N PHE A 53 -7.90 -11.03 -3.91
CA PHE A 53 -6.51 -10.86 -4.32
C PHE A 53 -5.55 -10.86 -3.13
N ALA A 54 -5.91 -10.14 -2.05
CA ALA A 54 -5.11 -10.10 -0.85
C ALA A 54 -4.97 -11.48 -0.20
N TYR A 55 -6.08 -12.23 -0.12
CA TYR A 55 -6.10 -13.58 0.41
C TYR A 55 -5.23 -14.54 -0.42
N GLU A 56 -5.41 -14.56 -1.74
CA GLU A 56 -4.70 -15.45 -2.67
C GLU A 56 -3.18 -15.19 -2.72
N ASN A 57 -2.75 -13.97 -2.38
CA ASN A 57 -1.34 -13.55 -2.41
C ASN A 57 -0.72 -13.35 -1.02
N GLU A 58 -1.38 -13.85 0.04
CA GLU A 58 -0.89 -13.75 1.42
C GLU A 58 -0.61 -12.30 1.88
N LEU A 59 -1.37 -11.35 1.35
CA LEU A 59 -1.28 -9.94 1.71
C LEU A 59 -2.30 -9.61 2.80
N GLY A 60 -1.88 -8.84 3.81
CA GLY A 60 -2.82 -8.31 4.79
C GLY A 60 -3.81 -7.35 4.13
N LYS A 61 -5.11 -7.70 4.11
CA LYS A 61 -6.21 -6.88 3.56
C LYS A 61 -6.12 -5.40 3.98
N GLY A 62 -5.94 -5.15 5.29
CA GLY A 62 -5.85 -3.80 5.83
C GLY A 62 -4.57 -3.05 5.44
N HIS A 63 -3.51 -3.77 5.07
CA HIS A 63 -2.29 -3.17 4.52
C HIS A 63 -2.50 -2.82 3.04
N LEU A 64 -2.97 -3.76 2.22
CA LEU A 64 -3.25 -3.52 0.80
C LEU A 64 -4.26 -2.37 0.60
N SER A 65 -5.30 -2.31 1.43
CA SER A 65 -6.27 -1.20 1.38
C SER A 65 -5.63 0.17 1.68
N ARG A 66 -4.68 0.24 2.62
CA ARG A 66 -3.94 1.48 2.91
C ARG A 66 -3.01 1.86 1.76
N ILE A 67 -2.37 0.88 1.12
CA ILE A 67 -1.55 1.08 -0.08
C ILE A 67 -2.38 1.68 -1.21
N ILE A 68 -3.53 1.07 -1.53
CA ILE A 68 -4.42 1.52 -2.62
C ILE A 68 -4.90 2.97 -2.39
N ARG A 69 -5.11 3.35 -1.13
CA ARG A 69 -5.52 4.72 -0.76
C ARG A 69 -4.36 5.73 -0.72
N GLY A 70 -3.12 5.30 -0.96
CA GLY A 70 -1.92 6.13 -0.84
C GLY A 70 -1.55 6.48 0.61
N GLN A 71 -2.04 5.73 1.60
CA GLN A 71 -1.87 6.00 3.03
C GLN A 71 -0.71 5.21 3.66
N ALA A 72 -0.06 4.34 2.89
CA ALA A 72 1.05 3.54 3.32
C ALA A 72 2.11 3.49 2.21
N ASP A 73 3.36 3.63 2.61
CA ASP A 73 4.50 3.35 1.76
C ASP A 73 4.54 1.85 1.42
N ILE A 74 4.99 1.55 0.20
CA ILE A 74 4.98 0.21 -0.36
C ILE A 74 6.41 -0.30 -0.38
N LYS A 75 6.72 -1.19 0.56
CA LYS A 75 8.02 -1.86 0.58
C LYS A 75 8.20 -2.70 -0.68
N TYR A 76 9.44 -2.79 -1.18
CA TYR A 76 9.78 -3.57 -2.36
C TYR A 76 9.29 -5.03 -2.30
N CYS A 77 9.39 -5.69 -1.15
CA CYS A 77 8.88 -7.07 -1.00
C CYS A 77 7.36 -7.15 -1.24
N THR A 78 6.59 -6.20 -0.72
CA THR A 78 5.14 -6.12 -0.95
C THR A 78 4.83 -5.81 -2.41
N LEU A 79 5.58 -4.89 -3.01
CA LEU A 79 5.48 -4.55 -4.43
C LEU A 79 5.74 -5.77 -5.33
N ARG A 80 6.75 -6.57 -5.00
CA ARG A 80 7.08 -7.83 -5.68
C ARG A 80 5.98 -8.87 -5.56
N THR A 81 5.39 -9.02 -4.38
CA THR A 81 4.25 -9.94 -4.17
C THR A 81 3.04 -9.51 -5.01
N ILE A 82 2.69 -8.21 -5.01
CA ILE A 82 1.58 -7.68 -5.82
C ILE A 82 1.87 -7.88 -7.32
N SER A 83 3.07 -7.53 -7.77
CA SER A 83 3.52 -7.69 -9.16
C SER A 83 3.41 -9.15 -9.62
N LYS A 84 3.88 -10.11 -8.82
CA LYS A 84 3.76 -11.54 -9.10
C LYS A 84 2.30 -12.00 -9.13
N GLY A 85 1.48 -11.55 -8.17
CA GLY A 85 0.07 -11.88 -8.10
C GLY A 85 -0.75 -11.39 -9.29
N LEU A 86 -0.31 -10.31 -9.93
CA LEU A 86 -0.89 -9.77 -11.16
C LEU A 86 -0.24 -10.34 -12.44
N GLY A 87 0.64 -11.34 -12.32
CA GLY A 87 1.23 -12.04 -13.47
C GLY A 87 2.42 -11.34 -14.14
N PHE A 88 3.00 -10.29 -13.53
CA PHE A 88 4.16 -9.61 -14.11
C PHE A 88 5.46 -10.37 -13.86
N LYS A 89 6.38 -10.31 -14.85
CA LYS A 89 7.69 -10.98 -14.78
C LYS A 89 8.60 -10.36 -13.73
N ASN A 90 8.56 -9.04 -13.59
CA ASN A 90 9.39 -8.29 -12.66
C ASN A 90 8.72 -6.97 -12.23
N VAL A 91 9.25 -6.37 -11.17
CA VAL A 91 8.72 -5.13 -10.59
C VAL A 91 8.82 -3.95 -11.56
N ALA A 92 9.84 -3.89 -12.42
CA ALA A 92 9.99 -2.81 -13.39
C ALA A 92 8.83 -2.77 -14.40
N SER A 93 8.55 -3.91 -15.05
CA SER A 93 7.42 -4.05 -15.99
C SER A 93 6.06 -3.77 -15.33
N PHE A 94 5.95 -4.07 -14.04
CA PHE A 94 4.76 -3.76 -13.27
C PHE A 94 4.60 -2.27 -13.00
N LEU A 95 5.70 -1.57 -12.65
CA LEU A 95 5.66 -0.13 -12.41
C LEU A 95 5.36 0.65 -13.69
N GLU A 96 5.85 0.20 -14.85
CA GLU A 96 5.48 0.77 -16.16
C GLU A 96 3.98 0.67 -16.46
N ALA A 97 3.31 -0.38 -16.01
CA ALA A 97 1.86 -0.56 -16.20
C ALA A 97 1.00 0.21 -15.17
N VAL A 98 1.58 0.56 -14.02
CA VAL A 98 0.90 1.23 -12.91
C VAL A 98 0.96 2.76 -13.03
N LEU A 99 2.09 3.30 -13.51
CA LEU A 99 2.36 4.74 -13.60
C LEU A 99 1.79 5.39 -14.87
#